data_AF-A0A367K7H4-F1
#
_entry.id   AF-A0A367K7H4-F1
#
_cell.length_a   1.000
_cell.length_b   1.000
_cell.length_c   1.000
_cell.angle_alpha   90.00
_cell.angle_beta   90.00
_cell.angle_gamma   90.00
#
_symmetry.space_group_name_H-M   'P 1'
#
loop_
_entity.id
_entity.type
_entity.pdbx_description
1 polymer ?
#
loop_
_entity_poly.entity_id
_entity_poly.type
_entity_poly.pdbx_seq_one_letter_code
_entity_poly.pdbx_strand_id
1 'polypeptide(L)'
;MTQWLLGPSFIDRVYVLTGGKCTSLLQNVETDARLANVVEQQVCRKLGGQWTGGHDVSGHCVLLIHASLFLWEELSWLFYNAQPLLTMKRRDRLQYAAVVAVLALLGLWWVMLMMTGVYFHGHFEIASGTLFGILGWIVLYLTVFPMIPTLHRPMYTIE
;
A
#
# COMPACT_ATOMS: atom_id res chain seq x y z
N MET A 1 -7.53 12.50 7.67
CA MET A 1 -7.14 12.41 6.25
C MET A 1 -7.22 13.80 5.66
N THR A 2 -6.28 14.14 4.77
CA THR A 2 -5.95 15.52 4.35
C THR A 2 -7.09 16.17 3.56
N GLN A 3 -8.04 16.80 4.26
CA GLN A 3 -9.00 17.71 3.66
C GLN A 3 -8.45 19.12 3.75
N TRP A 4 -7.87 19.61 2.66
CA TRP A 4 -7.43 21.00 2.57
C TRP A 4 -7.77 21.57 1.19
N LEU A 5 -8.53 22.68 1.21
CA LEU A 5 -8.96 23.58 0.12
C LEU A 5 -9.76 23.00 -1.06
N LEU A 6 -9.56 21.74 -1.46
CA LEU A 6 -10.09 21.18 -2.72
C LEU A 6 -11.30 20.24 -2.54
N GLY A 7 -11.95 20.25 -1.38
CA GLY A 7 -13.12 19.41 -1.10
C GLY A 7 -12.76 17.94 -0.78
N PRO A 8 -13.65 16.96 -1.12
CA PRO A 8 -13.47 15.57 -0.74
C PRO A 8 -12.20 14.98 -1.36
N SER A 9 -11.58 14.02 -0.65
CA SER A 9 -10.31 13.43 -1.07
C SER A 9 -10.44 12.79 -2.45
N PHE A 10 -9.32 12.71 -3.18
CA PHE A 10 -9.30 12.02 -4.48
C PHE A 10 -9.86 10.60 -4.38
N ILE A 11 -9.56 9.91 -3.28
CA ILE A 11 -10.03 8.54 -3.01
C ILE A 11 -11.55 8.52 -2.82
N ASP A 12 -12.12 9.42 -2.01
CA ASP A 12 -13.57 9.53 -1.83
C ASP A 12 -14.30 9.78 -3.16
N ARG A 13 -13.72 10.59 -4.04
CA ARG A 13 -14.28 10.83 -5.39
C ARG A 13 -14.26 9.57 -6.24
N VAL A 14 -13.16 8.82 -6.25
CA VAL A 14 -13.07 7.53 -6.94
C VAL A 14 -14.10 6.55 -6.39
N TYR A 15 -14.33 6.53 -5.07
CA TYR A 15 -15.34 5.64 -4.47
C TYR A 15 -16.75 5.97 -4.95
N VAL A 16 -17.12 7.24 -4.97
CA VAL A 16 -18.43 7.65 -5.47
C VAL A 16 -18.57 7.43 -6.98
N LEU A 17 -17.52 7.74 -7.77
CA LEU A 17 -17.51 7.53 -9.22
C LEU A 17 -17.67 6.05 -9.59
N THR A 18 -17.12 5.15 -8.77
CA THR A 18 -17.24 3.70 -8.96
C THR A 18 -18.53 3.11 -8.38
N GLY A 19 -19.47 3.96 -7.95
CA GLY A 19 -20.80 3.57 -7.52
C GLY A 19 -21.01 3.50 -6.00
N GLY A 20 -20.06 3.98 -5.20
CA GLY A 20 -20.17 4.04 -3.75
C GLY A 20 -21.19 5.06 -3.29
N LYS A 21 -22.06 4.66 -2.35
CA LYS A 21 -23.13 5.49 -1.80
C LYS A 21 -23.23 5.30 -0.30
N CYS A 22 -23.62 6.37 0.38
CA CYS A 22 -23.97 6.33 1.79
C CYS A 22 -25.46 5.99 1.96
N THR A 23 -25.76 4.92 2.70
CA THR A 23 -27.14 4.48 3.02
C THR A 23 -27.39 4.60 4.52
N SER A 24 -28.63 4.87 4.92
CA SER A 24 -29.00 4.88 6.34
C SER A 24 -29.16 3.46 6.88
N LEU A 25 -28.70 3.23 8.11
CA LEU A 25 -28.91 1.96 8.82
C LEU A 25 -30.37 1.76 9.27
N LEU A 26 -31.15 2.84 9.37
CA LEU A 26 -32.53 2.83 9.87
C LEU A 26 -33.57 2.81 8.75
N GLN A 27 -33.17 2.76 7.46
CA GLN A 27 -34.07 2.76 6.30
C GLN A 27 -35.15 3.86 6.35
N ASN A 28 -34.83 5.01 6.94
CA ASN A 28 -35.75 6.15 6.95
C ASN A 28 -35.55 6.93 5.65
N VAL A 29 -36.60 7.04 4.85
CA VAL A 29 -36.60 7.70 3.52
C VAL A 29 -36.10 9.14 3.60
N GLU A 30 -36.41 9.86 4.70
CA GLU A 30 -35.94 11.23 4.91
C GLU A 30 -34.43 11.30 5.17
N THR A 31 -33.86 10.32 5.88
CA THR A 31 -32.41 10.29 6.12
C THR A 31 -31.66 9.90 4.85
N ASP A 32 -32.16 8.95 4.06
CA ASP A 32 -31.52 8.58 2.80
C ASP A 32 -31.42 9.76 1.82
N ALA A 33 -32.43 10.65 1.78
CA ALA A 33 -32.38 11.87 0.99
C ALA A 33 -31.28 12.85 1.44
N ARG A 34 -30.98 12.92 2.74
CA ARG A 34 -29.89 13.75 3.28
C ARG A 34 -28.51 13.09 3.06
N LEU A 35 -28.45 11.76 3.11
CA LEU A 35 -27.22 10.98 2.94
C LEU A 35 -26.84 10.77 1.45
N ALA A 36 -27.77 10.94 0.52
CA ALA A 36 -27.55 10.79 -0.92
C ALA A 36 -26.48 11.74 -1.50
N ASN A 37 -26.32 12.93 -0.90
CA ASN A 37 -25.34 13.94 -1.34
C ASN A 37 -24.00 13.82 -0.61
N VAL A 38 -23.84 12.84 0.28
CA VAL A 38 -22.60 12.65 1.05
C VAL A 38 -21.58 11.92 0.19
N VAL A 39 -20.55 12.66 -0.22
CA VAL A 39 -19.46 12.13 -1.05
C VAL A 39 -18.35 11.48 -0.20
N GLU A 40 -18.26 11.83 1.08
CA GLU A 40 -17.17 11.41 1.96
C GLU A 40 -17.56 10.25 2.85
N GLN A 41 -16.77 9.17 2.81
CA GLN A 41 -17.04 7.98 3.61
C GLN A 41 -16.97 8.27 5.12
N GLN A 42 -16.06 9.16 5.54
CA GLN A 42 -15.94 9.54 6.95
C GLN A 42 -17.17 10.31 7.47
N VAL A 43 -17.73 11.19 6.64
CA VAL A 43 -18.94 11.94 6.97
C VAL A 43 -20.14 11.00 7.03
N CYS A 44 -20.25 10.07 6.08
CA CYS A 44 -21.26 9.02 6.08
C CYS A 44 -21.29 8.26 7.43
N ARG A 45 -20.12 7.78 7.89
CA ARG A 45 -19.99 7.06 9.16
C ARG A 45 -20.32 7.94 10.37
N LYS A 46 -19.93 9.22 10.35
CA LYS A 46 -20.27 10.18 11.43
C LYS A 46 -21.77 10.45 11.53
N LEU A 47 -22.47 10.43 10.40
CA LEU A 47 -23.93 10.58 10.34
C LEU A 47 -24.69 9.28 10.68
N GLY A 48 -23.98 8.21 11.06
CA GLY A 48 -24.58 6.90 11.35
C GLY A 48 -25.02 6.14 10.10
N GLY A 49 -24.57 6.56 8.92
CA GLY A 49 -24.77 5.85 7.67
C GLY A 49 -23.74 4.74 7.45
N GLN A 50 -24.13 3.73 6.68
CA GLN A 50 -23.24 2.70 6.19
C GLN A 50 -22.88 2.99 4.73
N TRP A 51 -21.59 2.90 4.41
CA TRP A 51 -21.16 3.01 3.02
C TRP A 51 -21.36 1.68 2.31
N THR A 52 -21.99 1.70 1.14
CA THR A 52 -22.28 0.51 0.34
C THR A 52 -21.86 0.71 -1.12
N GLY A 53 -21.27 -0.32 -1.71
CA GLY A 53 -20.77 -0.29 -3.09
C GLY A 53 -19.53 0.60 -3.28
N GLY A 54 -19.17 0.79 -4.55
CA GLY A 54 -17.93 1.48 -4.94
C GLY A 54 -16.71 0.56 -4.91
N HIS A 55 -15.61 1.05 -5.46
CA HIS A 55 -14.34 0.35 -5.51
C HIS A 55 -13.38 0.93 -4.47
N ASP A 56 -13.16 0.20 -3.38
CA ASP A 56 -12.29 0.60 -2.28
C ASP A 56 -10.84 0.16 -2.53
N VAL A 57 -10.00 1.07 -3.05
CA VAL A 57 -8.58 0.77 -3.21
C VAL A 57 -7.93 0.63 -1.84
N SER A 58 -7.51 -0.59 -1.50
CA SER A 58 -6.89 -0.88 -0.21
C SER A 58 -5.54 -0.16 -0.06
N GLY A 59 -5.53 0.95 0.66
CA GLY A 59 -4.30 1.71 0.94
C GLY A 59 -3.25 0.89 1.69
N HIS A 60 -3.67 -0.02 2.59
CA HIS A 60 -2.77 -0.94 3.27
C HIS A 60 -2.08 -1.90 2.29
N CYS A 61 -2.83 -2.42 1.31
CA CYS A 61 -2.28 -3.25 0.24
C CYS A 61 -1.23 -2.48 -0.57
N VAL A 62 -1.54 -1.24 -1.01
CA VAL A 62 -0.61 -0.37 -1.74
C VAL A 62 0.69 -0.16 -0.95
N LEU A 63 0.58 0.23 0.32
CA LEU A 63 1.73 0.52 1.17
C LEU A 63 2.59 -0.72 1.45
N LEU A 64 1.96 -1.85 1.79
CA LEU A 64 2.67 -3.09 2.07
C LEU A 64 3.41 -3.60 0.84
N ILE A 65 2.78 -3.56 -0.34
CA ILE A 65 3.41 -4.01 -1.58
C ILE A 65 4.56 -3.08 -1.96
N HIS A 66 4.33 -1.76 -1.94
CA HIS A 66 5.36 -0.78 -2.29
C HIS A 66 6.58 -0.86 -1.37
N ALA A 67 6.36 -0.89 -0.05
CA ALA A 67 7.44 -0.99 0.94
C ALA A 67 8.16 -2.35 0.87
N SER A 68 7.43 -3.44 0.59
CA SER A 68 8.06 -4.76 0.43
C SER A 68 8.96 -4.80 -0.80
N LEU A 69 8.52 -4.25 -1.94
CA LEU A 69 9.35 -4.16 -3.15
C LEU A 69 10.61 -3.33 -2.90
N PHE A 70 10.47 -2.20 -2.20
CA PHE A 70 11.63 -1.39 -1.82
C PHE A 70 12.66 -2.18 -0.98
N LEU A 71 12.20 -2.91 0.04
CA LEU A 71 13.11 -3.72 0.87
C LEU A 71 13.71 -4.91 0.10
N TRP A 72 12.98 -5.49 -0.85
CA TRP A 72 13.50 -6.55 -1.72
C TRP A 72 14.60 -6.06 -2.66
N GLU A 73 14.53 -4.82 -3.15
CA GLU A 73 15.61 -4.23 -3.94
C GLU A 73 16.90 -4.06 -3.13
N GLU A 74 16.79 -3.57 -1.89
CA GLU A 74 17.94 -3.43 -0.97
C GLU A 74 18.55 -4.79 -0.57
N LEU A 75 17.74 -5.85 -0.58
CA LEU A 75 18.17 -7.23 -0.30
C LEU A 75 18.39 -8.08 -1.55
N SER A 76 18.35 -7.48 -2.75
CA SER A 76 18.40 -8.21 -4.02
C SER A 76 19.68 -9.04 -4.19
N TRP A 77 20.80 -8.57 -3.63
CA TRP A 77 22.07 -9.28 -3.59
C TRP A 77 21.97 -10.68 -2.97
N LEU A 78 21.02 -10.92 -2.06
CA LEU A 78 20.79 -12.23 -1.44
C LEU A 78 20.36 -13.29 -2.46
N PHE A 79 19.66 -12.89 -3.53
CA PHE A 79 19.23 -13.80 -4.60
C PHE A 79 20.39 -14.26 -5.49
N TYR A 80 21.44 -13.45 -5.60
CA TYR A 80 22.60 -13.74 -6.45
C TYR A 80 23.76 -14.36 -5.68
N ASN A 81 23.99 -13.92 -4.44
CA ASN A 81 25.09 -14.41 -3.61
C ASN A 81 24.77 -14.31 -2.11
N ALA A 82 24.71 -15.45 -1.43
CA ALA A 82 24.47 -15.52 0.02
C ALA A 82 25.73 -15.36 0.89
N GLN A 83 26.94 -15.36 0.29
CA GLN A 83 28.21 -15.21 1.02
C GLN A 83 28.26 -13.95 1.91
N PRO A 84 27.80 -12.76 1.46
CA PRO A 84 27.80 -11.56 2.29
C PRO A 84 26.98 -11.75 3.58
N LEU A 85 25.86 -12.47 3.53
CA LEU A 85 25.03 -12.75 4.72
C LEU A 85 25.76 -13.63 5.74
N LEU A 86 26.45 -14.67 5.26
CA LEU A 86 27.24 -15.57 6.11
C LEU A 86 28.45 -14.86 6.72
N THR A 87 29.13 -14.00 5.94
CA THR A 87 30.22 -13.16 6.43
C THR A 87 29.72 -12.17 7.48
N MET A 88 28.59 -11.51 7.24
CA MET A 88 27.95 -10.62 8.23
C MET A 88 27.63 -11.37 9.53
N LYS A 89 27.06 -12.58 9.44
CA LYS A 89 26.76 -13.42 10.61
C LYS A 89 27.96 -13.64 11.53
N ARG A 90 29.17 -13.77 10.95
CA ARG A 90 30.42 -14.00 11.69
C ARG A 90 31.10 -12.71 12.13
N ARG A 91 31.04 -11.64 11.33
CA ARG A 91 31.79 -10.39 11.54
C ARG A 91 31.02 -9.36 12.34
N ASP A 92 29.74 -9.13 12.01
CA ASP A 92 28.91 -8.07 12.58
C ASP A 92 27.50 -8.59 12.89
N ARG A 93 27.27 -8.86 14.18
CA ARG A 93 25.99 -9.39 14.66
C ARG A 93 24.85 -8.39 14.52
N LEU A 94 25.13 -7.08 14.53
CA LEU A 94 24.10 -6.05 14.43
C LEU A 94 23.59 -5.96 12.99
N GLN A 95 24.50 -5.93 12.01
CA GLN A 95 24.12 -5.96 10.59
C GLN A 95 23.35 -7.23 10.24
N TYR A 96 23.83 -8.38 10.71
CA TYR A 96 23.12 -9.64 10.51
C TYR A 96 21.72 -9.62 11.15
N ALA A 97 21.60 -9.11 12.38
CA ALA A 97 20.30 -8.98 13.05
C ALA A 97 19.35 -8.03 12.30
N ALA A 98 19.86 -6.93 11.73
CA ALA A 98 19.08 -6.00 10.92
C ALA A 98 18.52 -6.68 9.66
N VAL A 99 19.34 -7.43 8.92
CA VAL A 99 18.87 -8.18 7.75
C VAL A 99 17.82 -9.22 8.14
N VAL A 100 18.04 -9.98 9.22
CA VAL A 100 17.06 -10.94 9.73
C VAL A 100 15.76 -10.26 10.16
N ALA A 101 15.84 -9.08 10.80
CA ALA A 101 14.66 -8.31 11.19
C ALA A 101 13.87 -7.81 9.97
N VAL A 102 14.54 -7.35 8.91
CA VAL A 102 13.90 -6.97 7.65
C VAL A 102 13.22 -8.17 6.99
N LEU A 103 13.88 -9.33 6.94
CA LEU A 103 13.28 -10.57 6.40
C LEU A 103 12.05 -11.02 7.23
N ALA A 104 12.13 -10.92 8.55
CA ALA A 104 11.00 -11.21 9.43
C ALA A 104 9.83 -10.24 9.22
N LEU A 105 10.13 -8.95 9.03
CA LEU A 105 9.14 -7.92 8.72
C LEU A 105 8.47 -8.17 7.37
N LEU A 106 9.23 -8.52 6.33
CA LEU A 106 8.71 -8.92 5.01
C LEU A 106 7.79 -10.15 5.13
N GLY A 107 8.17 -11.16 5.91
CA GLY A 107 7.33 -12.32 6.19
C GLY A 107 6.03 -11.95 6.91
N LEU A 108 6.10 -11.08 7.92
CA LEU A 108 4.93 -10.57 8.62
C LEU A 108 3.99 -9.81 7.67
N TRP A 109 4.54 -8.93 6.85
CA TRP A 109 3.80 -8.14 5.87
C TRP A 109 3.16 -8.99 4.78
N TRP A 110 3.82 -10.06 4.36
CA TRP A 110 3.23 -11.05 3.45
C TRP A 110 1.98 -11.70 4.06
N VAL A 111 2.04 -12.10 5.34
CA VAL A 111 0.88 -12.66 6.05
C VAL A 111 -0.21 -11.61 6.20
N MET A 112 0.12 -10.37 6.56
CA MET A 112 -0.86 -9.28 6.63
C MET A 112 -1.56 -9.08 5.27
N LEU A 113 -0.80 -9.07 4.17
CA LEU A 113 -1.35 -8.93 2.82
C LEU A 113 -2.29 -10.08 2.49
N MET A 114 -1.93 -11.32 2.83
CA MET A 114 -2.82 -12.48 2.67
C MET A 114 -4.12 -12.32 3.46
N MET A 115 -4.04 -11.90 4.73
CA MET A 115 -5.22 -11.68 5.57
C MET A 115 -6.13 -10.59 4.99
N THR A 116 -5.55 -9.50 4.47
CA THR A 116 -6.33 -8.45 3.79
C THR A 116 -7.08 -8.97 2.57
N GLY A 117 -6.44 -9.86 1.81
CA GLY A 117 -7.04 -10.43 0.60
C GLY A 117 -8.09 -11.52 0.84
N VAL A 118 -8.00 -12.25 1.95
CA VAL A 118 -8.96 -13.32 2.28
C VAL A 118 -10.22 -12.77 2.96
N TYR A 119 -10.08 -11.77 3.84
CA TYR A 119 -11.16 -11.39 4.74
C TYR A 119 -11.82 -10.05 4.44
N PHE A 120 -11.11 -9.10 3.82
CA PHE A 120 -11.53 -7.70 3.85
C PHE A 120 -11.83 -7.10 2.47
N HIS A 121 -11.22 -7.60 1.40
CA HIS A 121 -11.29 -6.99 0.09
C HIS A 121 -11.67 -7.96 -1.02
N GLY A 122 -12.36 -7.45 -2.03
CA GLY A 122 -12.64 -8.18 -3.27
C GLY A 122 -11.38 -8.34 -4.14
N HIS A 123 -11.40 -9.32 -5.06
CA HIS A 123 -10.26 -9.58 -5.96
C HIS A 123 -9.83 -8.35 -6.77
N PHE A 124 -10.79 -7.52 -7.21
CA PHE A 124 -10.50 -6.31 -7.97
C PHE A 124 -9.84 -5.21 -7.14
N GLU A 125 -10.26 -5.04 -5.88
CA GLU A 125 -9.70 -4.05 -4.96
C GLU A 125 -8.24 -4.38 -4.66
N ILE A 126 -7.94 -5.66 -4.43
CA ILE A 126 -6.58 -6.16 -4.26
C ILE A 126 -5.77 -5.94 -5.55
N ALA A 127 -6.31 -6.29 -6.72
CA ALA A 127 -5.61 -6.11 -7.99
C ALA A 127 -5.24 -4.64 -8.24
N SER A 128 -6.15 -3.71 -7.95
CA SER A 128 -5.87 -2.28 -8.05
C SER A 128 -4.83 -1.81 -7.04
N GLY A 129 -4.88 -2.28 -5.79
CA GLY A 129 -3.88 -1.98 -4.77
C GLY A 129 -2.48 -2.47 -5.16
N THR A 130 -2.39 -3.69 -5.68
CA THR A 130 -1.15 -4.27 -6.22
C THR A 130 -0.61 -3.45 -7.38
N LEU A 131 -1.47 -3.07 -8.33
CA LEU A 131 -1.08 -2.25 -9.47
C LEU A 131 -0.46 -0.93 -9.03
N PHE A 132 -1.11 -0.20 -8.12
CA PHE A 132 -0.59 1.08 -7.63
C PHE A 132 0.70 0.92 -6.82
N GLY A 133 0.83 -0.14 -6.01
CA GLY A 133 2.06 -0.44 -5.29
C GLY A 133 3.26 -0.69 -6.22
N ILE A 134 3.06 -1.50 -7.26
CA ILE A 134 4.07 -1.78 -8.29
C ILE A 134 4.37 -0.51 -9.11
N LEU A 135 3.36 0.26 -9.49
CA LEU A 135 3.55 1.50 -10.24
C LEU A 135 4.41 2.50 -9.47
N GLY A 136 4.19 2.65 -8.17
CA GLY A 136 5.05 3.47 -7.31
C GLY A 136 6.50 2.99 -7.34
N TRP A 137 6.73 1.68 -7.28
CA TRP A 137 8.08 1.10 -7.36
C TRP A 137 8.71 1.35 -8.74
N ILE A 138 7.98 1.13 -9.84
CA ILE A 138 8.44 1.42 -11.22
C ILE A 138 8.88 2.87 -11.35
N VAL A 139 8.06 3.82 -10.88
CA VAL A 139 8.39 5.24 -10.94
C VAL A 139 9.68 5.52 -10.16
N LEU A 140 9.83 4.99 -8.96
CA LEU A 140 11.06 5.26 -8.20
C LEU A 140 12.29 4.62 -8.83
N TYR A 141 12.26 3.32 -9.10
CA TYR A 141 13.45 2.56 -9.49
C TYR A 141 13.80 2.67 -10.98
N LEU A 142 12.81 2.79 -11.85
CA LEU A 142 13.06 2.85 -13.30
C LEU A 142 13.09 4.28 -13.86
N THR A 143 12.54 5.27 -13.14
CA THR A 143 12.53 6.66 -13.63
C THR A 143 13.30 7.60 -12.71
N VAL A 144 12.94 7.72 -11.43
CA VAL A 144 13.52 8.74 -10.53
C VAL A 144 14.97 8.43 -10.13
N PHE A 145 15.26 7.23 -9.62
CA PHE A 145 16.61 6.88 -9.15
C PHE A 145 17.67 6.90 -10.27
N PRO A 146 17.39 6.43 -11.50
CA PRO A 146 18.33 6.58 -12.60
C PRO A 146 18.61 8.04 -12.98
N MET A 147 17.67 8.96 -12.74
CA MET A 147 17.85 10.39 -12.99
C MET A 147 18.73 11.08 -11.94
N ILE A 148 19.01 10.44 -10.79
CA ILE A 148 19.82 11.00 -9.71
C ILE A 148 21.24 10.42 -9.80
N PRO A 149 22.25 11.17 -10.26
CA PRO A 149 23.59 10.64 -10.54
C PRO A 149 24.29 10.06 -9.31
N THR A 150 23.96 10.54 -8.11
CA THR A 150 24.53 10.07 -6.84
C THR A 150 23.95 8.73 -6.37
N LEU A 151 22.75 8.37 -6.85
CA LEU A 151 22.08 7.10 -6.54
C LEU A 151 22.26 6.06 -7.65
N HIS A 152 22.81 6.47 -8.79
CA HIS A 152 23.28 5.57 -9.85
C HIS A 152 24.51 4.78 -9.35
N ARG A 153 24.29 3.78 -8.49
CA ARG A 153 25.33 2.81 -8.19
C ARG A 153 25.48 1.90 -9.42
N PRO A 154 26.69 1.74 -9.98
CA PRO A 154 26.92 0.64 -10.90
C PRO A 154 26.64 -0.67 -10.15
N MET A 155 25.73 -1.48 -10.68
CA MET A 155 25.27 -2.72 -10.03
C MET A 155 26.38 -3.78 -9.81
N TYR A 156 27.61 -3.58 -10.29
CA TYR A 156 28.68 -4.57 -10.18
C TYR A 156 30.07 -3.93 -10.21
N THR A 157 30.60 -3.50 -9.07
CA THR A 157 32.06 -3.46 -8.89
C THR A 157 32.40 -4.37 -7.72
N ILE A 158 32.54 -5.65 -8.06
CA ILE A 158 33.32 -6.60 -7.26
C ILE A 158 34.77 -6.35 -7.69
N GLU A 159 35.51 -5.60 -6.88
CA GLU A 159 36.98 -5.70 -6.84
C GLU A 159 37.38 -6.71 -5.77
#